data_AF-A0A6F9BLU6-F1
#
_entry.id   AF-A0A6F9BLU6-F1
#
_cell.length_a   1.000
_cell.length_b   1.000
_cell.length_c   1.000
_cell.angle_alpha   90.00
_cell.angle_beta   90.00
_cell.angle_gamma   90.00
#
_symmetry.space_group_name_H-M   'P 1'
#
loop_
_entity.id
_entity.type
_entity.pdbx_description
1 polymer ?
#
loop_
_entity_poly.entity_id
_entity_poly.type
_entity_poly.pdbx_seq_one_letter_code
_entity_poly.pdbx_strand_id
1 'polypeptide(L)'
;MGSGDELPCDMRIPSDKQDKLHGCLEHLFNQVDSINSLLKGPIMTKACEETKHFHPDHTKPEFRHTEDWTVRCHNIINKNIQEDPWNLPSSIMTLVESLQRFVDDGKNQLLLALLKCTDTALQLQRDVIFCQSAAGAVCTLAEQLLAALRARFNNAGEYEEDCKDTSRKWLEQAAAIGVLLNFQATLAPHVAALLDLDKVTVFFRQLEDECLVAKGSRQALRVTLYLDSCHFSELPKRLQKGGSLKLHTVLFTRALERPEGVSQQDCVSMEEFQQRINALSLEKVKAYYRKLRPLNTLDDLCRLMQSYVNVHPNAAGHPSGVSVLCVSSELCDRLGACHITMCATGMQRCTLSVTLDQAMILARNHGLMPRCIMQTMDIMRKQGTRVEISAKNLKVMDQMPPAAPRQSVWYRSWEQVAMSAVF
;
A
#
# COMPACT_ATOMS: atom_id res chain seq x y z
N MET A 1 58.23 49.89 24.87
CA MET A 1 57.22 50.24 23.86
C MET A 1 57.67 49.59 22.56
N GLY A 2 57.11 48.44 22.22
CA GLY A 2 57.40 47.73 20.97
C GLY A 2 56.11 47.61 20.18
N SER A 3 55.98 48.38 19.11
CA SER A 3 54.93 48.23 18.10
C SER A 3 55.56 48.49 16.74
N GLY A 4 56.26 47.48 16.23
CA GLY A 4 56.67 47.40 14.84
C GLY A 4 56.09 46.11 14.31
N ASP A 5 54.88 46.19 13.74
CA ASP A 5 54.28 45.25 12.78
C ASP A 5 52.91 45.80 12.38
N GLU A 6 52.86 47.06 11.91
CA GLU A 6 51.67 47.55 11.21
C GLU A 6 51.88 47.34 9.71
N LEU A 7 51.04 46.49 9.10
CA LEU A 7 50.99 46.29 7.65
C LEU A 7 50.81 47.63 6.93
N PRO A 8 51.52 47.86 5.80
CA PRO A 8 51.37 49.06 4.98
C PRO A 8 49.90 49.33 4.64
N CYS A 9 49.48 50.61 4.68
CA CYS A 9 48.09 51.00 4.44
C CYS A 9 47.52 50.52 3.09
N ASP A 10 48.39 50.30 2.08
CA ASP A 10 48.02 49.79 0.76
C ASP A 10 47.73 48.27 0.73
N MET A 11 48.03 47.54 1.80
CA MET A 11 47.77 46.10 1.93
C MET A 11 46.59 45.76 2.85
N ARG A 12 45.97 46.76 3.51
CA ARG A 12 44.80 46.55 4.36
C ARG A 12 43.52 46.54 3.51
N ILE A 13 42.57 45.68 3.87
CA ILE A 13 41.25 45.66 3.24
C ILE A 13 40.57 47.01 3.54
N PRO A 14 40.07 47.74 2.52
CA PRO A 14 39.32 48.99 2.71
C PRO A 14 38.14 48.82 3.68
N SER A 15 37.85 49.82 4.51
CA SER A 15 36.85 49.70 5.59
C SER A 15 35.45 49.34 5.08
N ASP A 16 35.05 49.88 3.93
CA ASP A 16 33.77 49.59 3.24
C ASP A 16 33.67 48.12 2.76
N LYS A 17 34.81 47.47 2.53
CA LYS A 17 34.91 46.05 2.17
C LYS A 17 35.06 45.15 3.40
N GLN A 18 35.67 45.64 4.48
CA GLN A 18 35.74 44.93 5.76
C GLN A 18 34.36 44.71 6.36
N ASP A 19 33.48 45.72 6.36
CA ASP A 19 32.12 45.58 6.90
C ASP A 19 31.30 44.52 6.13
N LYS A 20 31.41 44.51 4.80
CA LYS A 20 30.76 43.50 3.94
C LYS A 20 31.33 42.10 4.17
N LEU A 21 32.66 42.00 4.26
CA LEU A 21 33.34 40.74 4.53
C LEU A 21 32.95 40.17 5.90
N HIS A 22 32.87 41.03 6.92
CA HIS A 22 32.46 40.66 8.27
C HIS A 22 31.03 40.11 8.27
N GLY A 23 30.07 40.80 7.64
CA GLY A 23 28.70 40.31 7.51
C GLY A 23 28.59 38.97 6.75
N CYS A 24 29.39 38.77 5.69
CA CYS A 24 29.45 37.49 4.98
C CYS A 24 30.01 36.36 5.83
N LEU A 25 31.07 36.64 6.61
CA LEU A 25 31.70 35.66 7.48
C LEU A 25 30.80 35.30 8.67
N GLU A 26 30.14 36.26 9.30
CA GLU A 26 29.13 35.97 10.32
C GLU A 26 28.03 35.07 9.77
N HIS A 27 27.55 35.32 8.55
CA HIS A 27 26.54 34.46 7.95
C HIS A 27 27.06 33.03 7.71
N LEU A 28 28.29 32.90 7.20
CA LEU A 28 28.94 31.60 7.01
C LEU A 28 29.09 30.85 8.33
N PHE A 29 29.56 31.51 9.38
CA PHE A 29 29.76 30.89 10.69
C PHE A 29 28.45 30.49 11.35
N ASN A 30 27.40 31.32 11.24
CA ASN A 30 26.06 30.94 11.69
C ASN A 30 25.53 29.69 10.96
N GLN A 31 25.79 29.55 9.66
CA GLN A 31 25.45 28.34 8.92
C GLN A 31 26.25 27.12 9.39
N VAL A 32 27.56 27.28 9.60
CA VAL A 32 28.44 26.24 10.14
C VAL A 32 27.95 25.78 11.52
N ASP A 33 27.60 26.70 12.41
CA ASP A 33 27.08 26.40 13.75
C ASP A 33 25.71 25.71 13.71
N SER A 34 24.84 26.11 12.79
CA SER A 34 23.53 25.45 12.58
C SER A 34 23.71 23.99 12.13
N ILE A 35 24.60 23.75 11.17
CA ILE A 35 24.94 22.39 10.69
C ILE A 35 25.58 21.57 11.83
N ASN A 36 26.48 22.18 12.60
CA ASN A 36 27.14 21.52 13.73
C ASN A 36 26.14 21.14 14.83
N SER A 37 25.17 22.03 15.13
CA SER A 37 24.08 21.74 16.06
C SER A 37 23.21 20.58 15.60
N LEU A 38 22.88 20.53 14.30
CA LEU A 38 22.07 19.45 13.71
C LEU A 38 22.80 18.09 13.77
N LEU A 39 24.09 18.08 13.45
CA LEU A 39 24.92 16.88 13.48
C LEU A 39 25.31 16.45 14.91
N LYS A 40 25.23 17.34 15.91
CA LYS A 40 25.32 17.01 17.34
C LYS A 40 23.97 16.66 17.97
N GLY A 41 22.88 16.77 17.21
CA GLY A 41 21.53 16.57 17.70
C GLY A 41 21.23 15.13 18.15
N PRO A 42 20.11 14.93 18.87
CA PRO A 42 19.72 13.64 19.42
C PRO A 42 19.57 12.53 18.36
N ILE A 43 19.18 12.90 17.14
CA ILE A 43 19.03 11.97 16.01
C ILE A 43 20.39 11.36 15.62
N MET A 44 21.44 12.19 15.50
CA MET A 44 22.78 11.72 15.14
C MET A 44 23.39 10.89 16.28
N THR A 45 23.18 11.29 17.54
CA THR A 45 23.63 10.52 18.71
C THR A 45 23.03 9.11 18.70
N LYS A 46 21.72 9.00 18.45
CA LYS A 46 21.04 7.72 18.30
C LYS A 46 21.56 6.91 17.11
N ALA A 47 21.75 7.55 15.95
CA ALA A 47 22.31 6.90 14.77
C ALA A 47 23.70 6.30 15.05
N CYS A 48 24.56 7.06 15.74
CA CYS A 48 25.87 6.57 16.17
C CYS A 48 25.77 5.36 17.09
N GLU A 49 24.88 5.40 18.08
CA GLU A 49 24.65 4.31 19.03
C GLU A 49 24.28 3.01 18.33
N GLU A 50 23.33 3.09 17.40
CA GLU A 50 22.92 1.95 16.58
C GLU A 50 24.09 1.39 15.78
N THR A 51 24.97 2.23 15.26
CA THR A 51 26.10 1.81 14.41
C THR A 51 27.40 1.49 15.14
N LYS A 52 27.46 1.56 16.48
CA LYS A 52 28.69 1.38 17.28
C LYS A 52 29.50 0.12 16.92
N HIS A 53 28.84 -0.92 16.40
CA HIS A 53 29.43 -2.24 16.17
C HIS A 53 30.16 -2.33 14.82
N PHE A 54 29.96 -1.35 13.93
CA PHE A 54 30.65 -1.28 12.63
C PHE A 54 32.05 -0.66 12.74
N HIS A 55 32.42 -0.11 13.89
CA HIS A 55 33.72 0.54 14.13
C HIS A 55 34.42 -0.14 15.31
N PRO A 56 35.30 -1.11 15.06
CA PRO A 56 36.15 -1.68 16.11
C PRO A 56 37.19 -0.65 16.55
N ASP A 57 36.88 0.04 17.65
CA ASP A 57 37.73 0.77 18.60
C ASP A 57 38.78 1.83 18.13
N HIS A 58 39.06 2.06 16.84
CA HIS A 58 40.05 3.07 16.43
C HIS A 58 39.65 4.08 15.33
N THR A 59 38.44 4.00 14.79
CA THR A 59 37.87 5.03 13.91
C THR A 59 36.53 5.49 14.46
N LYS A 60 36.59 6.28 15.55
CA LYS A 60 35.42 7.09 15.91
C LYS A 60 35.19 8.09 14.76
N PRO A 61 33.95 8.32 14.32
CA PRO A 61 33.70 9.30 13.28
C PRO A 61 34.28 10.65 13.68
N GLU A 62 35.01 11.32 12.78
CA GLU A 62 35.73 12.57 13.06
C GLU A 62 34.81 13.65 13.64
N PHE A 63 33.51 13.56 13.36
CA PHE A 63 32.51 14.48 13.87
C PHE A 63 32.31 14.49 15.38
N ARG A 64 32.81 13.52 16.16
CA ARG A 64 32.76 13.62 17.63
C ARG A 64 33.82 14.54 18.22
N HIS A 65 34.86 14.91 17.48
CA HIS A 65 35.93 15.83 17.91
C HIS A 65 35.69 17.29 17.46
N THR A 66 34.42 17.66 17.34
CA THR A 66 33.93 18.92 16.73
C THR A 66 34.22 20.23 17.44
N GLU A 67 34.42 20.23 18.75
CA GLU A 67 34.56 21.51 19.48
C GLU A 67 35.84 22.25 19.12
N ASP A 68 36.80 21.52 18.55
CA ASP A 68 38.13 22.02 18.28
C ASP A 68 38.31 22.64 16.90
N TRP A 69 37.57 22.21 15.87
CA TRP A 69 37.88 22.62 14.49
C TRP A 69 37.16 23.90 14.06
N THR A 70 35.90 24.10 14.45
CA THR A 70 35.14 25.33 14.14
C THR A 70 35.76 26.54 14.84
N VAL A 71 36.16 26.38 16.11
CA VAL A 71 36.86 27.42 16.88
C VAL A 71 38.25 27.70 16.27
N ARG A 72 38.99 26.67 15.87
CA ARG A 72 40.27 26.85 15.16
C ARG A 72 40.11 27.59 13.83
N CYS A 73 39.09 27.26 13.03
CA CYS A 73 38.84 27.94 11.74
C CYS A 73 38.43 29.39 11.95
N HIS A 74 37.58 29.68 12.94
CA HIS A 74 37.24 31.04 13.36
C HIS A 74 38.51 31.86 13.69
N ASN A 75 39.40 31.30 14.50
CA ASN A 75 40.63 31.99 14.92
C ASN A 75 41.59 32.22 13.74
N ILE A 76 41.76 31.23 12.85
CA ILE A 76 42.63 31.37 11.66
C ILE A 76 42.09 32.42 10.70
N ILE A 77 40.77 32.43 10.44
CA ILE A 77 40.13 33.40 9.55
C ILE A 77 40.24 34.82 10.12
N ASN A 78 39.96 35.00 11.43
CA ASN A 78 40.10 36.30 12.08
C ASN A 78 41.55 36.80 12.08
N LYS A 79 42.52 35.90 12.28
CA LYS A 79 43.95 36.23 12.19
C LYS A 79 44.34 36.68 10.79
N ASN A 80 43.88 35.99 9.75
CA ASN A 80 44.18 36.36 8.36
C ASN A 80 43.53 37.69 7.93
N ILE A 81 42.37 38.04 8.50
CA ILE A 81 41.77 39.37 8.25
C ILE A 81 42.64 40.50 8.81
N GLN A 82 43.33 40.27 9.92
CA GLN A 82 44.15 41.28 10.60
C GLN A 82 45.61 41.32 10.11
N GLU A 83 46.20 40.15 9.86
CA GLU A 83 47.64 39.99 9.66
C GLU A 83 48.04 39.56 8.24
N ASP A 84 47.18 38.85 7.51
CA ASP A 84 47.53 38.31 6.17
C ASP A 84 46.30 38.06 5.27
N PRO A 85 45.78 39.11 4.62
CA PRO A 85 44.55 39.01 3.82
C PRO A 85 44.67 38.08 2.61
N TRP A 86 45.88 37.83 2.11
CA TRP A 86 46.13 36.99 0.93
C TRP A 86 45.86 35.50 1.20
N ASN A 87 45.96 35.07 2.46
CA ASN A 87 45.68 33.70 2.89
C ASN A 87 44.20 33.44 3.27
N LEU A 88 43.36 34.48 3.21
CA LEU A 88 41.93 34.38 3.52
C LEU A 88 41.17 33.42 2.59
N PRO A 89 41.35 33.43 1.25
CA PRO A 89 40.65 32.48 0.36
C PRO A 89 41.00 31.02 0.64
N SER A 90 42.28 30.73 0.91
CA SER A 90 42.76 29.39 1.25
C SER A 90 42.16 28.88 2.57
N SER A 91 42.02 29.76 3.56
CA SER A 91 41.43 29.44 4.86
C SER A 91 39.93 29.19 4.78
N ILE A 92 39.22 29.99 3.97
CA ILE A 92 37.80 29.77 3.69
C ILE A 92 37.60 28.46 2.92
N MET A 93 38.45 28.16 1.93
CA MET A 93 38.38 26.90 1.19
C MET A 93 38.60 25.69 2.10
N THR A 94 39.58 25.77 3.00
CA THR A 94 39.85 24.72 4.00
C THR A 94 38.65 24.52 4.95
N LEU A 95 37.99 25.60 5.38
CA LEU A 95 36.75 25.55 6.17
C LEU A 95 35.63 24.83 5.40
N VAL A 96 35.42 25.19 4.13
CA VAL A 96 34.39 24.56 3.28
C VAL A 96 34.67 23.08 3.06
N GLU A 97 35.92 22.70 2.74
CA GLU A 97 36.30 21.29 2.55
C GLU A 97 36.16 20.46 3.83
N SER A 98 36.44 21.07 4.98
CA SER A 98 36.27 20.42 6.29
C SER A 98 34.80 20.25 6.64
N LEU A 99 33.97 21.27 6.39
CA LEU A 99 32.52 21.21 6.56
C LEU A 99 31.89 20.15 5.64
N GLN A 100 32.34 20.06 4.39
CA GLN A 100 31.85 19.07 3.43
C GLN A 100 32.13 17.65 3.91
N ARG A 101 33.36 17.35 4.33
CA ARG A 101 33.72 16.06 4.92
C ARG A 101 32.87 15.74 6.15
N PHE A 102 32.69 16.72 7.03
CA PHE A 102 31.88 16.58 8.23
C PHE A 102 30.41 16.25 7.94
N VAL A 103 29.81 16.91 6.95
CA VAL A 103 28.44 16.63 6.50
C VAL A 103 28.33 15.25 5.85
N ASP A 104 29.31 14.86 5.05
CA ASP A 104 29.30 13.57 4.36
C ASP A 104 29.48 12.39 5.34
N ASP A 105 30.32 12.53 6.37
CA ASP A 105 30.40 11.57 7.48
C ASP A 105 29.07 11.44 8.22
N GLY A 106 28.41 12.56 8.51
CA GLY A 106 27.08 12.56 9.13
C GLY A 106 26.03 11.83 8.28
N LYS A 107 26.01 12.08 6.96
CA LYS A 107 25.12 11.36 6.03
C LYS A 107 25.41 9.86 6.01
N ASN A 108 26.69 9.48 5.96
CA ASN A 108 27.10 8.07 5.97
C ASN A 108 26.68 7.38 7.27
N GLN A 109 26.80 8.06 8.41
CA GLN A 109 26.36 7.52 9.70
C GLN A 109 24.85 7.29 9.73
N LEU A 110 24.08 8.27 9.26
CA LEU A 110 22.62 8.16 9.17
C LEU A 110 22.21 7.05 8.21
N LEU A 111 22.89 6.92 7.06
CA LEU A 111 22.65 5.85 6.11
C LEU A 111 22.91 4.47 6.72
N LEU A 112 24.04 4.29 7.41
CA LEU A 112 24.37 3.05 8.12
C LEU A 112 23.36 2.72 9.22
N ALA A 113 22.95 3.72 10.01
CA ALA A 113 21.93 3.55 11.03
C ALA A 113 20.57 3.17 10.41
N LEU A 114 20.18 3.82 9.30
CA LEU A 114 18.96 3.48 8.56
C LEU A 114 19.03 2.06 8.00
N LEU A 115 20.17 1.64 7.45
CA LEU A 115 20.40 0.28 6.95
C LEU A 115 20.39 -0.78 8.06
N LYS A 116 20.84 -0.43 9.28
CA LYS A 116 20.73 -1.32 10.44
C LYS A 116 19.31 -1.36 11.01
N CYS A 117 18.65 -0.21 11.06
CA CYS A 117 17.27 -0.09 11.54
C CYS A 117 16.24 -0.59 10.51
N THR A 118 16.62 -0.81 9.25
CA THR A 118 15.79 -1.59 8.33
C THR A 118 15.79 -3.03 8.80
N ASP A 119 14.73 -3.39 9.51
CA ASP A 119 14.42 -4.77 9.87
C ASP A 119 14.21 -5.58 8.58
N THR A 120 15.28 -6.23 8.14
CA THR A 120 15.32 -7.03 6.90
C THR A 120 14.33 -8.19 6.96
N ALA A 121 14.03 -8.71 8.16
CA ALA A 121 13.06 -9.78 8.32
C ALA A 121 11.63 -9.28 8.10
N LEU A 122 11.26 -8.11 8.68
CA LEU A 122 9.98 -7.47 8.41
C LEU A 122 9.85 -7.02 6.95
N GLN A 123 10.92 -6.53 6.32
CA GLN A 123 10.92 -6.19 4.90
C GLN A 123 10.67 -7.42 4.04
N LEU A 124 11.40 -8.51 4.27
CA LEU A 124 11.20 -9.76 3.55
C LEU A 124 9.79 -10.30 3.74
N GLN A 125 9.26 -10.27 4.97
CA GLN A 125 7.89 -10.71 5.24
C GLN A 125 6.87 -9.87 4.46
N ARG A 126 7.04 -8.54 4.42
CA ARG A 126 6.18 -7.65 3.63
C ARG A 126 6.29 -7.92 2.14
N ASP A 127 7.50 -8.18 1.63
CA ASP A 127 7.73 -8.45 0.21
C ASP A 127 7.14 -9.80 -0.20
N VAL A 128 7.23 -10.83 0.66
CA VAL A 128 6.57 -12.13 0.45
C VAL A 128 5.05 -11.96 0.38
N ILE A 129 4.45 -11.27 1.36
CA ILE A 129 2.99 -11.04 1.37
C ILE A 129 2.57 -10.20 0.16
N PHE A 130 3.35 -9.19 -0.21
CA PHE A 130 3.11 -8.38 -1.40
C PHE A 130 3.15 -9.22 -2.67
N CYS A 131 4.17 -10.06 -2.86
CA CYS A 131 4.28 -10.96 -4.02
C CYS A 131 3.13 -11.95 -4.09
N GLN A 132 2.75 -12.58 -2.97
CA GLN A 132 1.59 -13.48 -2.91
C GLN A 132 0.29 -12.77 -3.29
N SER A 133 0.08 -11.57 -2.75
CA SER A 133 -1.12 -10.77 -3.03
C SER A 133 -1.15 -10.27 -4.47
N ALA A 134 0.00 -9.85 -5.01
CA ALA A 134 0.14 -9.39 -6.39
C ALA A 134 -0.08 -10.53 -7.38
N ALA A 135 0.46 -11.72 -7.10
CA ALA A 135 0.22 -12.91 -7.91
C ALA A 135 -1.27 -13.26 -7.93
N GLY A 136 -1.93 -13.32 -6.76
CA GLY A 136 -3.38 -13.54 -6.67
C GLY A 136 -4.18 -12.51 -7.46
N ALA A 137 -3.87 -11.22 -7.28
CA ALA A 137 -4.51 -10.11 -8.00
C ALA A 137 -4.37 -10.22 -9.52
N VAL A 138 -3.15 -10.47 -10.01
CA VAL A 138 -2.86 -10.56 -11.45
C VAL A 138 -3.53 -11.80 -12.06
N CYS A 139 -3.54 -12.94 -11.36
CA CYS A 139 -4.25 -14.14 -11.83
C CYS A 139 -5.76 -13.91 -11.93
N THR A 140 -6.38 -13.31 -10.90
CA THR A 140 -7.82 -13.00 -10.93
C THR A 140 -8.16 -11.99 -12.02
N LEU A 141 -7.33 -10.95 -12.19
CA LEU A 141 -7.46 -10.00 -13.28
C LEU A 141 -7.35 -10.69 -14.65
N ALA A 142 -6.39 -11.58 -14.83
CA ALA A 142 -6.17 -12.27 -16.10
C ALA A 142 -7.38 -13.12 -16.49
N GLU A 143 -7.97 -13.87 -15.53
CA GLU A 143 -9.17 -14.67 -15.77
C GLU A 143 -10.39 -13.81 -16.14
N GLN A 144 -10.65 -12.73 -15.38
CA GLN A 144 -11.77 -11.85 -15.67
C GLN A 144 -11.58 -11.07 -16.98
N LEU A 145 -10.36 -10.64 -17.27
CA LEU A 145 -10.00 -10.02 -18.54
C LEU A 145 -10.24 -11.00 -19.69
N LEU A 146 -9.80 -12.24 -19.57
CA LEU A 146 -10.02 -13.26 -20.60
C LEU A 146 -11.51 -13.55 -20.81
N ALA A 147 -12.30 -13.58 -19.73
CA ALA A 147 -13.76 -13.69 -19.84
C ALA A 147 -14.37 -12.50 -20.59
N ALA A 148 -13.92 -11.27 -20.32
CA ALA A 148 -14.40 -10.08 -21.00
C ALA A 148 -13.98 -10.04 -22.49
N LEU A 149 -12.72 -10.38 -22.80
CA LEU A 149 -12.23 -10.45 -24.18
C LEU A 149 -12.96 -11.54 -24.99
N ARG A 150 -13.46 -12.58 -24.32
CA ARG A 150 -14.30 -13.64 -24.91
C ARG A 150 -15.80 -13.30 -24.93
N ALA A 151 -16.18 -12.07 -24.58
CA ALA A 151 -17.56 -11.62 -24.51
C ALA A 151 -18.44 -12.45 -23.54
N ARG A 152 -17.87 -12.94 -22.44
CA ARG A 152 -18.54 -13.77 -21.43
C ARG A 152 -18.69 -13.10 -20.06
N PHE A 153 -18.07 -11.94 -19.86
CA PHE A 153 -18.18 -11.21 -18.60
C PHE A 153 -19.53 -10.47 -18.54
N ASN A 154 -20.27 -10.67 -17.44
CA ASN A 154 -21.52 -9.97 -17.20
C ASN A 154 -21.77 -9.76 -15.69
N ASN A 155 -21.66 -8.52 -15.25
CA ASN A 155 -21.98 -8.09 -13.89
C ASN A 155 -23.30 -7.31 -13.80
N ALA A 156 -24.05 -7.24 -14.90
CA ALA A 156 -25.33 -6.53 -15.04
C ALA A 156 -26.47 -7.47 -15.49
N GLY A 157 -26.34 -8.77 -15.23
CA GLY A 157 -27.29 -9.80 -15.70
C GLY A 157 -28.71 -9.61 -15.18
N GLU A 158 -28.88 -8.94 -14.05
CA GLU A 158 -30.20 -8.58 -13.49
C GLU A 158 -31.01 -7.63 -14.39
N TYR A 159 -30.35 -6.88 -15.27
CA TYR A 159 -30.97 -5.94 -16.20
C TYR A 159 -31.15 -6.52 -17.61
N GLU A 160 -31.00 -7.85 -17.76
CA GLU A 160 -31.06 -8.56 -19.04
C GLU A 160 -30.07 -8.01 -20.10
N GLU A 161 -28.97 -7.37 -19.67
CA GLU A 161 -27.94 -6.88 -20.58
C GLU A 161 -27.15 -8.03 -21.23
N ASP A 162 -26.88 -7.92 -22.53
CA ASP A 162 -26.10 -8.89 -23.28
C ASP A 162 -24.63 -8.95 -22.82
N CYS A 163 -24.10 -10.16 -22.66
CA CYS A 163 -22.74 -10.40 -22.19
C CYS A 163 -21.68 -9.71 -23.06
N LYS A 164 -21.92 -9.59 -24.37
CA LYS A 164 -20.97 -8.93 -25.29
C LYS A 164 -20.86 -7.44 -25.03
N ASP A 165 -22.00 -6.78 -24.81
CA ASP A 165 -22.03 -5.35 -24.54
C ASP A 165 -21.53 -5.05 -23.13
N THR A 166 -21.90 -5.84 -22.12
CA THR A 166 -21.37 -5.71 -20.76
C THR A 166 -19.85 -5.92 -20.71
N SER A 167 -19.34 -6.93 -21.41
CA SER A 167 -17.89 -7.16 -21.53
C SER A 167 -17.16 -5.98 -22.15
N ARG A 168 -17.72 -5.38 -23.21
CA ARG A 168 -17.13 -4.19 -23.87
C ARG A 168 -17.15 -2.97 -22.96
N LYS A 169 -18.29 -2.71 -22.28
CA LYS A 169 -18.42 -1.63 -21.29
C LYS A 169 -17.39 -1.80 -20.17
N TRP A 170 -17.22 -3.01 -19.66
CA TRP A 170 -16.23 -3.32 -18.62
C TRP A 170 -14.79 -3.07 -19.09
N LEU A 171 -14.44 -3.48 -20.32
CA LEU A 171 -13.12 -3.22 -20.88
C LEU A 171 -12.84 -1.72 -21.01
N GLU A 172 -13.77 -0.95 -21.54
CA GLU A 172 -13.65 0.51 -21.66
C GLU A 172 -13.57 1.19 -20.29
N GLN A 173 -14.36 0.74 -19.32
CA GLN A 173 -14.30 1.19 -17.93
C GLN A 173 -12.92 0.90 -17.32
N ALA A 174 -12.45 -0.34 -17.41
CA ALA A 174 -11.16 -0.78 -16.91
C ALA A 174 -10.05 0.05 -17.55
N ALA A 175 -10.12 0.28 -18.86
CA ALA A 175 -9.20 1.15 -19.55
C ALA A 175 -9.31 2.60 -19.06
N ALA A 176 -10.47 3.17 -18.79
CA ALA A 176 -10.56 4.59 -18.38
C ALA A 176 -10.12 4.84 -16.93
N ILE A 177 -10.56 3.99 -16.01
CA ILE A 177 -10.47 4.24 -14.55
C ILE A 177 -9.41 3.35 -13.89
N GLY A 178 -9.19 2.15 -14.42
CA GLY A 178 -8.49 1.04 -13.76
C GLY A 178 -9.48 -0.03 -13.28
N VAL A 179 -8.96 -1.09 -12.67
CA VAL A 179 -9.76 -2.22 -12.15
C VAL A 179 -9.79 -2.17 -10.63
N LEU A 180 -10.98 -2.35 -10.06
CA LEU A 180 -11.18 -2.53 -8.62
C LEU A 180 -10.91 -3.99 -8.22
N LEU A 181 -10.06 -4.21 -7.22
CA LEU A 181 -9.76 -5.51 -6.64
C LEU A 181 -10.40 -5.59 -5.25
N ASN A 182 -11.42 -6.43 -5.11
CA ASN A 182 -12.11 -6.67 -3.86
C ASN A 182 -11.51 -7.88 -3.13
N PHE A 183 -10.67 -7.60 -2.13
CA PHE A 183 -10.16 -8.63 -1.23
C PHE A 183 -11.14 -8.83 -0.06
N GLN A 184 -11.52 -10.07 0.18
CA GLN A 184 -12.37 -10.45 1.29
C GLN A 184 -11.63 -11.41 2.21
N ALA A 185 -11.36 -10.98 3.45
CA ALA A 185 -10.63 -11.77 4.42
C ALA A 185 -11.52 -12.24 5.57
N THR A 186 -11.49 -13.55 5.85
CA THR A 186 -12.20 -14.13 7.00
C THR A 186 -11.34 -14.17 8.28
N LEU A 187 -10.26 -13.37 8.35
CA LEU A 187 -9.24 -13.38 9.41
C LEU A 187 -8.80 -11.97 9.80
N ALA A 188 -8.19 -11.87 10.99
CA ALA A 188 -7.51 -10.66 11.45
C ALA A 188 -6.34 -10.32 10.51
N PRO A 189 -6.35 -9.15 9.87
CA PRO A 189 -5.49 -8.92 8.70
C PRO A 189 -4.09 -8.40 9.06
N HIS A 190 -3.08 -8.93 8.38
CA HIS A 190 -1.80 -8.25 8.18
C HIS A 190 -1.94 -7.30 6.97
N VAL A 191 -2.45 -6.09 7.23
CA VAL A 191 -3.02 -5.17 6.20
C VAL A 191 -1.97 -4.50 5.32
N ALA A 192 -0.76 -4.29 5.84
CA ALA A 192 0.20 -3.34 5.26
C ALA A 192 0.58 -3.66 3.80
N ALA A 193 0.64 -4.95 3.43
CA ALA A 193 1.07 -5.37 2.10
C ALA A 193 0.01 -5.15 1.00
N LEU A 194 -1.29 -5.13 1.33
CA LEU A 194 -2.36 -4.95 0.33
C LEU A 194 -2.47 -3.49 -0.13
N LEU A 195 -2.06 -2.54 0.70
CA LEU A 195 -2.00 -1.12 0.33
C LEU A 195 -0.95 -0.84 -0.75
N ASP A 196 0.13 -1.64 -0.79
CA ASP A 196 1.18 -1.50 -1.78
C ASP A 196 0.75 -1.99 -3.17
N LEU A 197 -0.35 -2.75 -3.28
CA LEU A 197 -0.87 -3.22 -4.57
C LEU A 197 -1.37 -2.10 -5.49
N ASP A 198 -1.77 -0.95 -4.93
CA ASP A 198 -2.13 0.25 -5.71
C ASP A 198 -0.94 0.78 -6.54
N LYS A 199 0.29 0.32 -6.21
CA LYS A 199 1.54 0.66 -6.91
C LYS A 199 1.87 -0.30 -8.05
N VAL A 200 1.05 -1.34 -8.24
CA VAL A 200 1.17 -2.29 -9.36
C VAL A 200 0.49 -1.68 -10.58
N THR A 201 1.21 -1.66 -11.70
CA THR A 201 0.72 -1.16 -12.98
C THR A 201 0.82 -2.26 -14.02
N VAL A 202 -0.31 -2.54 -14.69
CA VAL A 202 -0.42 -3.60 -15.68
C VAL A 202 -0.33 -3.01 -17.09
N PHE A 203 0.43 -3.65 -17.96
CA PHE A 203 0.58 -3.31 -19.37
C PHE A 203 0.22 -4.51 -20.24
N PHE A 204 -0.17 -4.24 -21.47
CA PHE A 204 -0.53 -5.25 -22.45
C PHE A 204 0.41 -5.20 -23.62
N ARG A 205 0.81 -6.37 -24.12
CA ARG A 205 1.57 -6.52 -25.36
C ARG A 205 1.02 -7.69 -26.16
N GLN A 206 1.13 -7.60 -27.47
CA GLN A 206 0.91 -8.75 -28.34
C GLN A 206 2.09 -9.72 -28.17
N LEU A 207 1.80 -11.02 -28.12
CA LEU A 207 2.80 -12.07 -27.95
C LEU A 207 3.67 -12.15 -29.22
N GLU A 208 4.99 -11.92 -29.08
CA GLU A 208 5.99 -12.09 -30.14
C GLU A 208 7.02 -13.19 -29.76
N ASP A 209 7.50 -13.20 -28.51
CA ASP A 209 8.15 -14.35 -27.83
C ASP A 209 8.25 -14.08 -26.30
N GLU A 210 8.09 -15.13 -25.47
CA GLU A 210 8.14 -15.19 -23.99
C GLU A 210 7.01 -14.55 -23.12
N CYS A 211 6.82 -15.17 -21.94
CA CYS A 211 5.68 -15.13 -21.01
C CYS A 211 5.65 -13.91 -20.07
N LEU A 212 4.62 -13.81 -19.20
CA LEU A 212 4.37 -12.72 -18.23
C LEU A 212 5.64 -12.19 -17.56
N VAL A 213 5.92 -10.90 -17.73
CA VAL A 213 7.12 -10.26 -17.17
C VAL A 213 6.72 -9.27 -16.07
N ALA A 214 7.15 -9.56 -14.84
CA ALA A 214 7.11 -8.62 -13.72
C ALA A 214 8.48 -7.94 -13.57
N LYS A 215 8.52 -6.61 -13.56
CA LYS A 215 9.74 -5.79 -13.43
C LYS A 215 9.49 -4.62 -12.47
N GLY A 216 10.46 -4.30 -11.64
CA GLY A 216 10.40 -3.13 -10.74
C GLY A 216 10.59 -3.52 -9.27
N SER A 217 10.05 -2.69 -8.38
CA SER A 217 10.12 -2.87 -6.92
C SER A 217 8.73 -2.79 -6.30
N ARG A 218 8.59 -3.07 -5.00
CA ARG A 218 7.32 -2.89 -4.27
C ARG A 218 6.73 -1.49 -4.40
N GLN A 219 7.58 -0.47 -4.60
CA GLN A 219 7.11 0.91 -4.74
C GLN A 219 6.57 1.24 -6.13
N ALA A 220 6.91 0.44 -7.14
CA ALA A 220 6.46 0.59 -8.52
C ALA A 220 6.68 -0.73 -9.25
N LEU A 221 5.70 -1.62 -9.20
CA LEU A 221 5.77 -2.92 -9.88
C LEU A 221 5.07 -2.83 -11.23
N ARG A 222 5.79 -3.15 -12.29
CA ARG A 222 5.27 -3.24 -13.66
C ARG A 222 5.01 -4.70 -13.99
N VAL A 223 3.77 -5.02 -14.35
CA VAL A 223 3.37 -6.35 -14.83
C VAL A 223 2.99 -6.24 -16.30
N THR A 224 3.54 -7.08 -17.16
CA THR A 224 3.18 -7.11 -18.59
C THR A 224 2.46 -8.42 -18.89
N LEU A 225 1.19 -8.30 -19.32
CA LEU A 225 0.37 -9.41 -19.80
C LEU A 225 0.52 -9.49 -21.33
N TYR A 226 0.93 -10.66 -21.82
CA TYR A 226 1.03 -10.93 -23.23
C TYR A 226 -0.24 -11.65 -23.71
N LEU A 227 -0.82 -11.14 -24.79
CA LEU A 227 -2.03 -11.66 -25.39
C LEU A 227 -1.73 -12.08 -26.83
N ASP A 228 -2.42 -13.12 -27.32
CA ASP A 228 -2.38 -13.44 -28.74
C ASP A 228 -3.03 -12.31 -29.58
N SER A 229 -2.89 -12.40 -30.90
CA SER A 229 -3.40 -11.38 -31.83
C SER A 229 -4.90 -11.14 -31.68
N CYS A 230 -5.70 -12.20 -31.49
CA CYS A 230 -7.15 -12.07 -31.43
C CYS A 230 -7.63 -11.42 -30.13
N HIS A 231 -7.08 -11.80 -28.98
CA HIS A 231 -7.41 -11.17 -27.71
C HIS A 231 -6.83 -9.74 -27.63
N PHE A 232 -5.65 -9.47 -28.20
CA PHE A 232 -5.08 -8.13 -28.21
C PHE A 232 -5.90 -7.15 -29.06
N SER A 233 -6.48 -7.60 -30.19
CA SER A 233 -7.32 -6.75 -31.04
C SER A 233 -8.64 -6.31 -30.38
N GLU A 234 -9.13 -7.06 -29.40
CA GLU A 234 -10.35 -6.76 -28.64
C GLU A 234 -10.13 -5.77 -27.49
N LEU A 235 -8.89 -5.48 -27.11
CA LEU A 235 -8.61 -4.48 -26.07
C LEU A 235 -9.05 -3.07 -26.49
N PRO A 236 -9.43 -2.18 -25.54
CA PRO A 236 -9.62 -0.77 -25.84
C PRO A 236 -8.38 -0.12 -26.47
N LYS A 237 -8.59 0.82 -27.41
CA LYS A 237 -7.50 1.45 -28.18
C LYS A 237 -6.44 2.13 -27.29
N ARG A 238 -6.83 2.62 -26.11
CA ARG A 238 -5.90 3.19 -25.12
C ARG A 238 -4.86 2.17 -24.67
N LEU A 239 -5.28 0.93 -24.41
CA LEU A 239 -4.41 -0.16 -23.93
C LEU A 239 -3.59 -0.74 -25.08
N GLN A 240 -4.17 -0.88 -26.29
CA GLN A 240 -3.44 -1.30 -27.49
C GLN A 240 -2.25 -0.37 -27.81
N LYS A 241 -2.40 0.94 -27.55
CA LYS A 241 -1.35 1.96 -27.76
C LYS A 241 -0.32 2.06 -26.62
N GLY A 242 -0.24 1.05 -25.75
CA GLY A 242 0.71 1.03 -24.63
C GLY A 242 0.26 1.77 -23.37
N GLY A 243 -1.03 2.14 -23.29
CA GLY A 243 -1.63 2.68 -22.08
C GLY A 243 -1.58 1.66 -20.93
N SER A 244 -1.40 2.16 -19.71
CA SER A 244 -1.34 1.34 -18.52
C SER A 244 -2.70 1.15 -17.86
N LEU A 245 -2.91 -0.02 -17.26
CA LEU A 245 -4.06 -0.33 -16.43
C LEU A 245 -3.67 -0.23 -14.94
N LYS A 246 -4.39 0.60 -14.19
CA LYS A 246 -4.19 0.77 -12.75
C LYS A 246 -5.05 -0.20 -11.96
N LEU A 247 -4.54 -0.67 -10.83
CA LEU A 247 -5.28 -1.48 -9.87
C LEU A 247 -5.68 -0.59 -8.68
N HIS A 248 -6.92 -0.75 -8.21
CA HIS A 248 -7.43 -0.09 -7.00
C HIS A 248 -7.81 -1.18 -6.00
N THR A 249 -7.16 -1.24 -4.84
CA THR A 249 -7.37 -2.33 -3.88
C THR A 249 -8.21 -1.91 -2.70
N VAL A 250 -9.18 -2.77 -2.37
CA VAL A 250 -10.02 -2.66 -1.19
C VAL A 250 -10.00 -3.99 -0.43
N LEU A 251 -10.01 -3.91 0.90
CA LEU A 251 -10.04 -5.07 1.79
C LEU A 251 -11.26 -4.96 2.70
N PHE A 252 -12.19 -5.89 2.57
CA PHE A 252 -13.24 -6.10 3.55
C PHE A 252 -12.91 -7.33 4.37
N THR A 253 -12.90 -7.19 5.69
CA THR A 253 -12.52 -8.25 6.61
C THR A 253 -13.56 -8.43 7.71
N ARG A 254 -13.89 -9.69 7.99
CA ARG A 254 -14.68 -10.09 9.16
C ARG A 254 -14.25 -11.47 9.62
N ALA A 255 -13.92 -11.61 10.91
CA ALA A 255 -13.72 -12.94 11.48
C ALA A 255 -15.06 -13.69 11.53
N LEU A 256 -15.10 -14.92 11.01
CA LEU A 256 -16.32 -15.74 11.04
C LEU A 256 -16.62 -16.30 12.44
N GLU A 257 -15.62 -16.32 13.32
CA GLU A 257 -15.71 -16.79 14.70
C GLU A 257 -14.93 -15.85 15.61
N ARG A 258 -15.31 -15.80 16.88
CA ARG A 258 -14.48 -15.16 17.90
C ARG A 258 -13.26 -16.05 18.18
N PRO A 259 -12.05 -15.48 18.25
CA PRO A 259 -10.87 -16.25 18.61
C PRO A 259 -11.00 -16.75 20.06
N GLU A 260 -10.84 -18.07 20.24
CA GLU A 260 -10.86 -18.69 21.56
C GLU A 260 -9.60 -18.29 22.35
N GLY A 261 -9.74 -18.01 23.65
CA GLY A 261 -8.61 -17.69 24.54
C GLY A 261 -8.06 -16.26 24.47
N VAL A 262 -8.67 -15.36 23.70
CA VAL A 262 -8.28 -13.94 23.62
C VAL A 262 -9.00 -13.11 24.70
N SER A 263 -8.29 -12.18 25.35
CA SER A 263 -8.88 -11.30 26.35
C SER A 263 -9.99 -10.43 25.74
N GLN A 264 -10.97 -10.01 26.55
CA GLN A 264 -12.05 -9.16 26.07
C GLN A 264 -11.53 -7.83 25.50
N GLN A 265 -10.45 -7.29 26.08
CA GLN A 265 -9.83 -6.04 25.64
C GLN A 265 -9.10 -6.18 24.29
N ASP A 266 -8.40 -7.30 24.07
CA ASP A 266 -7.74 -7.57 22.79
C ASP A 266 -8.77 -7.85 21.69
N CYS A 267 -9.89 -8.50 22.02
CA CYS A 267 -10.99 -8.71 21.08
C CYS A 267 -11.58 -7.38 20.59
N VAL A 268 -11.82 -6.42 21.51
CA VAL A 268 -12.32 -5.09 21.15
C VAL A 268 -11.32 -4.34 20.26
N SER A 269 -10.03 -4.36 20.59
CA SER A 269 -9.02 -3.66 19.78
C SER A 269 -8.89 -4.24 18.37
N MET A 270 -8.99 -5.57 18.22
CA MET A 270 -9.01 -6.24 16.93
C MET A 270 -10.25 -5.90 16.11
N GLU A 271 -11.43 -5.84 16.73
CA GLU A 271 -12.68 -5.45 16.08
C GLU A 271 -12.65 -3.99 15.61
N GLU A 272 -12.14 -3.06 16.44
CA GLU A 272 -11.96 -1.66 16.06
C GLU A 272 -10.97 -1.50 14.89
N PHE A 273 -9.87 -2.25 14.91
CA PHE A 273 -8.90 -2.23 13.82
C PHE A 273 -9.51 -2.75 12.51
N GLN A 274 -10.25 -3.85 12.56
CA GLN A 274 -11.01 -4.39 11.45
C GLN A 274 -12.04 -3.37 10.91
N GLN A 275 -12.73 -2.67 11.80
CA GLN A 275 -13.71 -1.65 11.44
C GLN A 275 -13.06 -0.48 10.69
N ARG A 276 -11.90 0.00 11.15
CA ARG A 276 -11.14 1.06 10.48
C ARG A 276 -10.71 0.66 9.07
N ILE A 277 -10.29 -0.59 8.87
CA ILE A 277 -9.92 -1.11 7.55
C ILE A 277 -11.13 -1.12 6.63
N ASN A 278 -12.26 -1.65 7.10
CA ASN A 278 -13.49 -1.71 6.31
C ASN A 278 -13.99 -0.29 5.95
N ALA A 279 -13.85 0.69 6.86
CA ALA A 279 -14.16 2.09 6.60
C ALA A 279 -13.28 2.71 5.52
N LEU A 280 -11.96 2.49 5.60
CA LEU A 280 -11.03 2.96 4.58
C LEU A 280 -11.34 2.34 3.21
N SER A 281 -11.62 1.04 3.18
CA SER A 281 -12.01 0.31 1.97
C SER A 281 -13.31 0.85 1.39
N LEU A 282 -14.33 1.13 2.20
CA LEU A 282 -15.58 1.72 1.75
C LEU A 282 -15.37 3.10 1.12
N GLU A 283 -14.51 3.95 1.69
CA GLU A 283 -14.19 5.25 1.09
C GLU A 283 -13.46 5.11 -0.25
N LYS A 284 -12.56 4.14 -0.39
CA LYS A 284 -11.95 3.80 -1.68
C LYS A 284 -12.99 3.33 -2.70
N VAL A 285 -13.93 2.46 -2.30
CA VAL A 285 -15.04 1.99 -3.17
C VAL A 285 -15.88 3.18 -3.63
N LYS A 286 -16.30 4.07 -2.72
CA LYS A 286 -17.04 5.29 -3.08
C LYS A 286 -16.25 6.20 -4.02
N ALA A 287 -14.95 6.36 -3.79
CA ALA A 287 -14.09 7.15 -4.67
C ALA A 287 -13.97 6.53 -6.06
N TYR A 288 -13.93 5.20 -6.17
CA TYR A 288 -13.98 4.48 -7.44
C TYR A 288 -15.35 4.66 -8.13
N TYR A 289 -16.45 4.47 -7.39
CA TYR A 289 -17.82 4.66 -7.89
C TYR A 289 -18.05 6.07 -8.45
N ARG A 290 -17.59 7.12 -7.75
CA ARG A 290 -17.69 8.51 -8.25
C ARG A 290 -17.00 8.73 -9.60
N LYS A 291 -15.98 7.93 -9.95
CA LYS A 291 -15.29 8.02 -11.26
C LYS A 291 -16.07 7.39 -12.40
N LEU A 292 -17.05 6.52 -12.13
CA LEU A 292 -17.82 5.81 -13.14
C LEU A 292 -18.82 6.70 -13.92
N ARG A 293 -18.94 7.97 -13.54
CA ARG A 293 -20.06 8.87 -13.85
C ARG A 293 -21.37 8.36 -13.20
N PRO A 294 -22.24 9.26 -12.71
CA PRO A 294 -23.31 8.92 -11.80
C PRO A 294 -24.43 8.15 -12.52
N LEU A 295 -24.34 6.82 -12.54
CA LEU A 295 -25.51 5.95 -12.63
C LEU A 295 -25.98 5.79 -11.20
N ASN A 296 -27.02 6.51 -10.81
CA ASN A 296 -27.50 6.69 -9.42
C ASN A 296 -28.09 5.41 -8.77
N THR A 297 -27.49 4.23 -8.96
CA THR A 297 -28.10 2.94 -8.57
C THR A 297 -27.38 2.24 -7.40
N LEU A 298 -26.22 2.73 -6.95
CA LEU A 298 -25.46 2.08 -5.88
C LEU A 298 -25.43 2.87 -4.56
N ASP A 299 -26.14 3.99 -4.49
CA ASP A 299 -26.14 4.87 -3.32
C ASP A 299 -26.74 4.16 -2.10
N ASP A 300 -27.81 3.39 -2.28
CA ASP A 300 -28.45 2.64 -1.18
C ASP A 300 -27.60 1.46 -0.71
N LEU A 301 -26.90 0.76 -1.61
CA LEU A 301 -25.89 -0.23 -1.23
C LEU A 301 -24.71 0.41 -0.49
N CYS A 302 -24.27 1.61 -0.90
CA CYS A 302 -23.24 2.35 -0.18
C CYS A 302 -23.70 2.79 1.22
N ARG A 303 -24.96 3.23 1.38
CA ARG A 303 -25.56 3.57 2.68
C ARG A 303 -25.71 2.35 3.57
N LEU A 304 -26.19 1.24 3.00
CA LEU A 304 -26.31 -0.04 3.69
C LEU A 304 -24.93 -0.50 4.18
N MET A 305 -23.92 -0.48 3.30
CA MET A 305 -22.55 -0.82 3.67
C MET A 305 -21.99 0.10 4.76
N GLN A 306 -22.26 1.41 4.68
CA GLN A 306 -21.86 2.37 5.73
C GLN A 306 -22.46 2.00 7.09
N SER A 307 -23.74 1.58 7.11
CA SER A 307 -24.41 1.18 8.35
C SER A 307 -23.70 -0.01 9.00
N TYR A 308 -23.25 -1.00 8.23
CA TYR A 308 -22.51 -2.15 8.72
C TYR A 308 -21.08 -1.83 9.17
N VAL A 309 -20.44 -0.87 8.51
CA VAL A 309 -19.07 -0.46 8.81
C VAL A 309 -19.00 0.47 10.03
N ASN A 310 -20.04 1.26 10.31
CA ASN A 310 -20.05 2.22 11.42
C ASN A 310 -20.63 1.66 12.73
N VAL A 311 -20.99 0.38 12.81
CA VAL A 311 -21.60 -0.20 14.03
C VAL A 311 -20.62 -0.18 15.20
N HIS A 312 -21.04 0.39 16.34
CA HIS A 312 -20.32 0.21 17.60
C HIS A 312 -20.62 -1.17 18.21
N PRO A 313 -19.63 -1.88 18.79
CA PRO A 313 -19.74 -3.28 19.23
C PRO A 313 -20.88 -3.63 20.22
N ASN A 314 -21.60 -2.66 20.78
CA ASN A 314 -22.54 -2.84 21.90
C ASN A 314 -24.03 -2.59 21.58
N ALA A 315 -24.43 -2.42 20.32
CA ALA A 315 -25.84 -2.27 19.98
C ALA A 315 -26.56 -3.64 19.93
N ALA A 316 -27.41 -3.93 20.91
CA ALA A 316 -28.25 -5.12 20.93
C ALA A 316 -29.17 -5.16 19.68
N GLY A 317 -29.18 -6.29 18.98
CA GLY A 317 -30.08 -6.55 17.85
C GLY A 317 -29.53 -6.30 16.44
N HIS A 318 -28.22 -6.05 16.28
CA HIS A 318 -27.65 -5.72 14.97
C HIS A 318 -27.26 -6.95 14.13
N PRO A 319 -27.33 -6.86 12.78
CA PRO A 319 -27.13 -8.02 11.92
C PRO A 319 -25.68 -8.49 12.05
N SER A 320 -25.46 -9.80 11.94
CA SER A 320 -24.13 -10.38 12.15
C SER A 320 -23.10 -9.65 11.29
N GLY A 321 -21.93 -9.31 11.83
CA GLY A 321 -20.91 -8.56 11.07
C GLY A 321 -20.40 -9.29 9.82
N VAL A 322 -20.83 -10.53 9.60
CA VAL A 322 -20.68 -11.29 8.36
C VAL A 322 -21.43 -10.64 7.18
N SER A 323 -22.47 -9.86 7.45
CA SER A 323 -23.20 -9.06 6.45
C SER A 323 -22.26 -8.11 5.70
N VAL A 324 -21.19 -7.62 6.34
CA VAL A 324 -20.14 -6.81 5.71
C VAL A 324 -19.54 -7.52 4.49
N LEU A 325 -19.28 -8.83 4.60
CA LEU A 325 -18.70 -9.60 3.48
C LEU A 325 -19.72 -9.76 2.34
N CYS A 326 -21.00 -10.02 2.65
CA CYS A 326 -22.03 -10.16 1.60
C CYS A 326 -22.27 -8.85 0.86
N VAL A 327 -22.48 -7.76 1.62
CA VAL A 327 -22.82 -6.44 1.08
C VAL A 327 -21.63 -5.86 0.33
N SER A 328 -20.40 -6.05 0.82
CA SER A 328 -19.21 -5.65 0.06
C SER A 328 -19.05 -6.43 -1.24
N SER A 329 -19.36 -7.74 -1.24
CA SER A 329 -19.30 -8.55 -2.46
C SER A 329 -20.33 -8.02 -3.47
N GLU A 330 -21.58 -7.84 -3.07
CA GLU A 330 -22.62 -7.29 -3.95
C GLU A 330 -22.24 -5.93 -4.52
N LEU A 331 -21.81 -4.99 -3.66
CA LEU A 331 -21.42 -3.65 -4.06
C LEU A 331 -20.24 -3.67 -5.05
N CYS A 332 -19.22 -4.47 -4.79
CA CYS A 332 -18.04 -4.55 -5.66
C CYS A 332 -18.34 -5.27 -6.97
N ASP A 333 -19.22 -6.27 -6.97
CA ASP A 333 -19.59 -7.00 -8.16
C ASP A 333 -20.34 -6.09 -9.15
N ARG A 334 -21.30 -5.29 -8.67
CA ARG A 334 -22.00 -4.29 -9.52
C ARG A 334 -21.05 -3.24 -10.10
N LEU A 335 -19.92 -2.96 -9.45
CA LEU A 335 -18.86 -2.08 -9.94
C LEU A 335 -17.90 -2.77 -10.93
N GLY A 336 -18.06 -4.08 -11.15
CA GLY A 336 -17.22 -4.89 -12.02
C GLY A 336 -15.86 -5.21 -11.41
N ALA A 337 -15.76 -5.31 -10.09
CA ALA A 337 -14.52 -5.64 -9.40
C ALA A 337 -14.05 -7.07 -9.71
N CYS A 338 -12.76 -7.34 -9.51
CA CYS A 338 -12.23 -8.68 -9.39
C CYS A 338 -12.30 -9.15 -7.94
N HIS A 339 -12.89 -10.32 -7.69
CA HIS A 339 -13.14 -10.83 -6.34
C HIS A 339 -12.07 -11.83 -5.90
N ILE A 340 -11.50 -11.60 -4.72
CA ILE A 340 -10.44 -12.44 -4.15
C ILE A 340 -10.81 -12.76 -2.70
N THR A 341 -11.19 -14.00 -2.44
CA THR A 341 -11.48 -14.50 -1.09
C THR A 341 -10.23 -15.10 -0.46
N MET A 342 -9.89 -14.66 0.75
CA MET A 342 -8.72 -15.13 1.49
C MET A 342 -9.06 -15.58 2.92
N CYS A 343 -8.34 -16.61 3.34
CA CYS A 343 -8.34 -17.20 4.66
C CYS A 343 -6.98 -17.90 4.86
N ALA A 344 -6.64 -18.30 6.08
CA ALA A 344 -5.28 -18.78 6.41
C ALA A 344 -4.91 -20.04 5.63
N THR A 345 -5.90 -20.90 5.38
CA THR A 345 -5.73 -22.23 4.79
C THR A 345 -6.22 -22.29 3.35
N GLY A 346 -6.96 -21.30 2.88
CA GLY A 346 -7.64 -21.37 1.58
C GLY A 346 -8.78 -22.40 1.51
N MET A 347 -9.10 -23.11 2.59
CA MET A 347 -9.98 -24.29 2.59
C MET A 347 -11.39 -23.94 3.09
N GLN A 348 -11.75 -24.24 4.34
CA GLN A 348 -13.16 -24.29 4.78
C GLN A 348 -13.83 -22.91 4.76
N ARG A 349 -13.19 -21.90 5.37
CA ARG A 349 -13.73 -20.52 5.44
C ARG A 349 -13.88 -19.88 4.06
N CYS A 350 -12.90 -20.12 3.19
CA CYS A 350 -12.95 -19.65 1.82
C CYS A 350 -14.04 -20.38 1.02
N THR A 351 -14.21 -21.70 1.21
CA THR A 351 -15.30 -22.46 0.59
C THR A 351 -16.67 -21.95 1.01
N LEU A 352 -16.87 -21.61 2.29
CA LEU A 352 -18.13 -21.02 2.76
C LEU A 352 -18.46 -19.71 2.03
N SER A 353 -17.49 -18.79 1.94
CA SER A 353 -17.67 -17.46 1.35
C SER A 353 -17.84 -17.55 -0.18
N VAL A 354 -16.98 -18.32 -0.86
CA VAL A 354 -17.02 -18.48 -2.33
C VAL A 354 -18.32 -19.12 -2.78
N THR A 355 -18.80 -20.15 -2.09
CA THR A 355 -20.05 -20.82 -2.50
C THR A 355 -21.28 -19.95 -2.27
N LEU A 356 -21.24 -19.07 -1.27
CA LEU A 356 -22.28 -18.07 -1.08
C LEU A 356 -22.27 -17.07 -2.24
N ASP A 357 -21.12 -16.45 -2.52
CA ASP A 357 -20.99 -15.47 -3.61
C ASP A 357 -21.41 -16.08 -4.97
N GLN A 358 -21.03 -17.33 -5.24
CA GLN A 358 -21.45 -18.04 -6.45
C GLN A 358 -22.96 -18.27 -6.51
N ALA A 359 -23.58 -18.72 -5.42
CA ALA A 359 -25.02 -18.93 -5.37
C ALA A 359 -25.80 -17.60 -5.52
N MET A 360 -25.23 -16.52 -4.99
CA MET A 360 -25.78 -15.16 -5.10
C MET A 360 -25.72 -14.65 -6.54
N ILE A 361 -24.59 -14.80 -7.22
CA ILE A 361 -24.44 -14.47 -8.64
C ILE A 361 -25.42 -15.29 -9.49
N LEU A 362 -25.57 -16.59 -9.20
CA LEU A 362 -26.56 -17.43 -9.90
C LEU A 362 -27.99 -16.95 -9.68
N ALA A 363 -28.35 -16.54 -8.47
CA ALA A 363 -29.69 -16.03 -8.17
C ALA A 363 -29.97 -14.71 -8.90
N ARG A 364 -29.01 -13.79 -8.85
CA ARG A 364 -29.16 -12.45 -9.40
C ARG A 364 -29.05 -12.40 -10.93
N ASN A 365 -28.06 -13.07 -11.51
CA ASN A 365 -27.74 -12.92 -12.94
C ASN A 365 -28.23 -14.10 -13.79
N HIS A 366 -28.60 -15.23 -13.18
CA HIS A 366 -28.94 -16.45 -13.90
C HIS A 366 -30.27 -17.08 -13.47
N GLY A 367 -31.08 -16.36 -12.68
CA GLY A 367 -32.44 -16.77 -12.34
C GLY A 367 -32.54 -17.98 -11.41
N LEU A 368 -31.49 -18.31 -10.64
CA LEU A 368 -31.61 -19.32 -9.60
C LEU A 368 -32.68 -18.87 -8.59
N MET A 369 -33.72 -19.69 -8.42
CA MET A 369 -34.81 -19.38 -7.50
C MET A 369 -34.29 -19.19 -6.07
N PRO A 370 -34.72 -18.15 -5.33
CA PRO A 370 -34.23 -17.87 -3.97
C PRO A 370 -34.30 -19.06 -3.00
N ARG A 371 -35.39 -19.84 -3.07
CA ARG A 371 -35.57 -21.07 -2.28
C ARG A 371 -34.51 -22.15 -2.51
N CYS A 372 -33.79 -22.09 -3.63
CA CYS A 372 -32.75 -23.05 -4.02
C CYS A 372 -31.33 -22.59 -3.66
N ILE A 373 -31.13 -21.36 -3.16
CA ILE A 373 -29.80 -20.82 -2.84
C ILE A 373 -29.07 -21.71 -1.83
N MET A 374 -29.73 -22.06 -0.72
CA MET A 374 -29.14 -22.92 0.31
C MET A 374 -28.78 -24.30 -0.20
N GLN A 375 -29.69 -24.93 -0.96
CA GLN A 375 -29.46 -26.24 -1.57
C GLN A 375 -28.27 -26.20 -2.53
N THR A 376 -28.17 -25.14 -3.34
CA THR A 376 -27.09 -24.96 -4.31
C THR A 376 -25.74 -24.83 -3.61
N MET A 377 -25.65 -24.02 -2.55
CA MET A 377 -24.45 -23.92 -1.74
C MET A 377 -24.04 -25.27 -1.13
N ASP A 378 -24.99 -26.02 -0.59
CA ASP A 378 -24.70 -27.33 0.01
C ASP A 378 -24.16 -28.33 -1.02
N ILE A 379 -24.72 -28.34 -2.23
CA ILE A 379 -24.21 -29.16 -3.34
C ILE A 379 -22.78 -28.74 -3.70
N MET A 380 -22.52 -27.44 -3.89
CA MET A 380 -21.18 -26.93 -4.21
C MET A 380 -20.15 -27.27 -3.12
N ARG A 381 -20.55 -27.29 -1.85
CA ARG A 381 -19.65 -27.60 -0.71
C ARG A 381 -19.35 -29.09 -0.59
N LYS A 382 -20.33 -29.96 -0.88
CA LYS A 382 -20.20 -31.42 -0.71
C LYS A 382 -19.68 -32.14 -1.94
N GLN A 383 -20.01 -31.63 -3.13
CA GLN A 383 -19.78 -32.29 -4.41
C GLN A 383 -19.15 -31.36 -5.46
N GLY A 384 -18.95 -30.08 -5.13
CA GLY A 384 -18.34 -29.12 -6.05
C GLY A 384 -16.82 -29.21 -6.11
N THR A 385 -16.24 -28.40 -6.99
CA THR A 385 -14.81 -28.42 -7.33
C THR A 385 -13.88 -28.09 -6.16
N ARG A 386 -14.36 -27.37 -5.14
CA ARG A 386 -13.54 -27.01 -3.98
C ARG A 386 -13.27 -28.19 -3.04
N VAL A 387 -13.97 -29.32 -3.18
CA VAL A 387 -13.64 -30.56 -2.45
C VAL A 387 -12.23 -31.05 -2.79
N GLU A 388 -11.79 -30.84 -4.03
CA GLU A 388 -10.44 -31.18 -4.50
C GLU A 388 -9.34 -30.40 -3.76
N ILE A 389 -9.63 -29.16 -3.33
CA ILE A 389 -8.68 -28.36 -2.55
C ILE A 389 -8.43 -29.03 -1.19
N SER A 390 -9.49 -29.53 -0.55
CA SER A 390 -9.36 -30.29 0.69
C SER A 390 -8.62 -31.60 0.49
N ALA A 391 -8.87 -32.30 -0.61
CA ALA A 391 -8.17 -33.54 -0.96
C ALA A 391 -6.66 -33.32 -1.22
N LYS A 392 -6.29 -32.17 -1.78
CA LYS A 392 -4.87 -31.81 -2.00
C LYS A 392 -4.16 -31.36 -0.72
N ASN A 393 -4.90 -30.94 0.31
CA ASN A 393 -4.37 -30.34 1.54
C ASN A 393 -4.70 -31.16 2.80
N LEU A 394 -4.74 -32.49 2.70
CA LEU A 394 -5.11 -33.40 3.80
C LEU A 394 -4.28 -33.25 5.08
N LYS A 395 -3.05 -32.71 4.97
CA LYS A 395 -2.16 -32.47 6.11
C LYS A 395 -2.45 -31.17 6.87
N VAL A 396 -3.31 -30.30 6.32
CA VAL A 396 -3.70 -29.04 6.94
C VAL A 396 -4.89 -29.31 7.86
N MET A 397 -4.70 -29.08 9.16
CA MET A 397 -5.80 -29.10 10.11
C MET A 397 -6.64 -27.83 9.94
N ASP A 398 -7.71 -27.92 9.15
CA ASP A 398 -8.72 -26.87 9.01
C ASP A 398 -10.10 -27.44 9.29
N GLN A 399 -10.69 -27.06 10.42
CA GLN A 399 -12.04 -27.45 10.76
C GLN A 399 -13.05 -26.44 10.23
N MET A 400 -14.23 -26.94 9.88
CA MET A 400 -15.36 -26.06 9.58
C MET A 400 -15.65 -25.25 10.85
N PRO A 401 -15.81 -23.91 10.76
CA PRO A 401 -16.04 -23.09 11.94
C PRO A 401 -17.34 -23.55 12.65
N PRO A 402 -17.28 -24.16 13.85
CA PRO A 402 -18.45 -24.70 14.55
C PRO A 402 -19.50 -23.64 14.90
N ALA A 403 -19.11 -22.37 15.01
CA ALA A 403 -19.97 -21.24 15.33
C ALA A 403 -20.22 -20.31 14.13
N ALA A 404 -19.88 -20.71 12.89
CA ALA A 404 -20.24 -19.95 11.69
C ALA A 404 -21.75 -19.64 11.72
N PRO A 405 -22.18 -18.39 11.40
CA PRO A 405 -23.59 -18.05 11.39
C PRO A 405 -24.34 -19.07 10.54
N ARG A 406 -25.45 -19.61 11.09
CA ARG A 406 -26.32 -20.54 10.36
C ARG A 406 -26.64 -19.94 8.99
N GLN A 407 -26.74 -20.76 7.95
CA GLN A 407 -27.07 -20.32 6.58
C GLN A 407 -28.27 -19.34 6.52
N SER A 408 -29.18 -19.41 7.49
CA SER A 408 -30.29 -18.46 7.68
C SER A 408 -29.87 -17.00 7.96
N VAL A 409 -28.74 -16.75 8.61
CA VAL A 409 -28.22 -15.39 8.87
C VAL A 409 -27.63 -14.79 7.59
N TRP A 410 -26.95 -15.60 6.79
CA TRP A 410 -26.50 -15.23 5.45
C TRP A 410 -27.68 -14.97 4.51
N TYR A 411 -28.72 -15.80 4.59
CA TYR A 411 -29.98 -15.61 3.85
C TYR A 411 -30.75 -14.34 4.27
N ARG A 412 -30.83 -14.02 5.57
CA ARG A 412 -31.44 -12.75 6.03
C ARG A 412 -30.64 -11.52 5.59
N SER A 413 -29.31 -11.64 5.57
CA SER A 413 -28.44 -10.58 5.02
C SER A 413 -28.70 -10.40 3.54
N TRP A 414 -28.91 -11.50 2.79
CA TRP A 414 -29.36 -11.44 1.40
C TRP A 414 -30.74 -10.81 1.25
N GLU A 415 -31.75 -11.17 2.05
CA GLU A 415 -33.07 -10.54 1.97
C GLU A 415 -32.97 -9.01 2.14
N GLN A 416 -32.10 -8.55 3.05
CA GLN A 416 -31.83 -7.11 3.22
C GLN A 416 -31.14 -6.49 1.99
N VAL A 417 -30.19 -7.18 1.38
CA VAL A 417 -29.52 -6.74 0.13
C VAL A 417 -30.50 -6.72 -1.04
N ALA A 418 -31.28 -7.78 -1.23
CA ALA A 418 -32.28 -7.90 -2.30
C ALA A 418 -33.37 -6.84 -2.17
N MET A 419 -33.87 -6.57 -0.95
CA MET A 419 -34.84 -5.49 -0.72
C MET A 419 -34.26 -4.10 -0.98
N SER A 420 -32.96 -3.90 -0.75
CA SER A 420 -32.29 -2.60 -0.98
C SER A 420 -31.91 -2.36 -2.45
N ALA A 421 -31.95 -3.41 -3.29
CA ALA A 421 -31.60 -3.34 -4.71
C ALA A 421 -32.83 -3.25 -5.64
N VAL A 422 -34.04 -3.37 -5.10
CA VAL A 422 -35.32 -3.41 -5.85
C VAL A 422 -36.04 -2.04 -5.85
N PHE A 423 -35.53 -1.04 -5.14
CA PHE A 423 -36.11 0.31 -5.08
C PHE A 423 -35.20 1.39 -5.67
#